data_AF-A0A3D3LHV3-F1
#
_entry.id   AF-A0A3D3LHV3-F1
#
_cell.length_a   1.000
_cell.length_b   1.000
_cell.length_c   1.000
_cell.angle_alpha   90.00
_cell.angle_beta   90.00
_cell.angle_gamma   90.00
#
_symmetry.space_group_name_H-M   'P 1'
#
loop_
_entity.id
_entity.type
_entity.pdbx_description
1 polymer ?
#
loop_
_entity_poly.entity_id
_entity_poly.type
_entity_poly.pdbx_seq_one_letter_code
_entity_poly.pdbx_strand_id
1 'polypeptide(L)'
;MNSPLRIFTAAACLLLPATLTRAHQVPSITVEAMFAADHTCTLRVNLDPRVFLSAQPASLPPVEAAWYLEQSEEEKKQTHLMAWDYLKKNFQISFSGRLADFPECVFTAIDGATLEPLLPATPETHLLAVAKSRVPDEAGDFVLAFGPEANVSLILLIGEEGRAGHRPQVLFPGETSRPHKIPQATAAVEGDAGETVSSTESSGSQAIAMAGLILLVLLLFTPAIRRRIASGAQTK
;
A
#
# COMPACT_ATOMS: atom_id res chain seq x y z
N MET A 1 14.10 -69.03 -45.31
CA MET A 1 14.47 -67.68 -45.77
C MET A 1 13.67 -66.70 -44.94
N ASN A 2 14.34 -66.03 -44.00
CA ASN A 2 13.73 -65.16 -43.00
C ASN A 2 13.72 -63.72 -43.51
N SER A 3 12.58 -63.03 -43.41
CA SER A 3 12.50 -61.57 -43.57
C SER A 3 11.87 -60.96 -42.31
N PRO A 4 12.62 -60.19 -41.50
CA PRO A 4 12.09 -59.44 -40.39
C PRO A 4 11.93 -57.98 -40.81
N LEU A 5 10.72 -57.53 -41.11
CA LEU A 5 10.46 -56.10 -41.28
C LEU A 5 8.99 -55.82 -41.01
N ARG A 6 8.69 -55.28 -39.82
CA ARG A 6 7.51 -54.44 -39.47
C ARG A 6 7.35 -54.31 -37.95
N ILE A 7 8.30 -53.67 -37.26
CA ILE A 7 8.03 -53.07 -35.94
C ILE A 7 8.88 -51.80 -35.80
N PHE A 8 8.54 -50.73 -36.53
CA PHE A 8 9.04 -49.39 -36.23
C PHE A 8 8.03 -48.36 -36.75
N THR A 9 6.85 -48.31 -36.14
CA THR A 9 5.87 -47.25 -36.41
C THR A 9 5.04 -46.96 -35.17
N ALA A 10 5.67 -46.56 -34.05
CA ALA A 10 4.92 -46.16 -32.86
C ALA A 10 5.69 -45.26 -31.87
N ALA A 11 6.75 -44.54 -32.28
CA ALA A 11 7.56 -43.78 -31.31
C ALA A 11 8.06 -42.43 -31.85
N ALA A 12 7.21 -41.68 -32.57
CA ALA A 12 7.59 -40.36 -33.09
C ALA A 12 6.50 -39.28 -32.99
N CYS A 13 5.56 -39.40 -32.04
CA CYS A 13 4.48 -38.40 -31.85
C CYS A 13 4.37 -37.85 -30.41
N LEU A 14 5.41 -37.96 -29.59
CA LEU A 14 5.37 -37.45 -28.19
C LEU A 14 6.57 -36.56 -27.85
N LEU A 15 7.04 -35.77 -28.81
CA LEU A 15 7.84 -34.59 -28.55
C LEU A 15 6.93 -33.35 -28.67
N LEU A 16 5.92 -33.29 -27.79
CA LEU A 16 5.28 -32.01 -27.50
C LEU A 16 6.35 -31.16 -26.80
N PRO A 17 6.79 -30.03 -27.36
CA PRO A 17 7.56 -29.09 -26.57
C PRO A 17 6.64 -28.72 -25.40
N ALA A 18 7.07 -29.07 -24.19
CA ALA A 18 6.51 -28.55 -22.97
C ALA A 18 6.76 -27.04 -22.99
N THR A 19 5.91 -26.31 -23.70
CA THR A 19 5.77 -24.88 -23.50
C THR A 19 5.48 -24.75 -22.03
N LEU A 20 6.46 -24.22 -21.29
CA LEU A 20 6.34 -23.93 -19.88
C LEU A 20 5.17 -22.96 -19.77
N THR A 21 3.98 -23.50 -19.50
CA THR A 21 2.83 -22.73 -19.07
C THR A 21 3.21 -22.16 -17.72
N ARG A 22 3.91 -21.01 -17.74
CA ARG A 22 4.09 -20.19 -16.56
C ARG A 22 2.70 -19.69 -16.21
N ALA A 23 2.05 -20.41 -15.30
CA ALA A 23 0.91 -19.88 -14.59
C ALA A 23 1.39 -18.61 -13.89
N HIS A 24 1.02 -17.47 -14.44
CA HIS A 24 1.30 -16.18 -13.82
C HIS A 24 0.49 -16.10 -12.53
N GLN A 25 1.03 -15.42 -11.52
CA GLN A 25 0.35 -15.26 -10.24
C GLN A 25 -1.01 -14.60 -10.46
N VAL A 26 -2.03 -15.13 -9.78
CA VAL A 26 -3.37 -14.53 -9.76
C VAL A 26 -3.27 -13.24 -8.95
N PRO A 27 -3.67 -12.08 -9.53
CA PRO A 27 -3.61 -10.83 -8.80
C PRO A 27 -4.55 -10.85 -7.59
N SER A 28 -4.11 -10.19 -6.51
CA SER A 28 -4.89 -9.95 -5.30
C SER A 28 -4.64 -8.52 -4.82
N ILE A 29 -5.62 -7.92 -4.17
CA ILE A 29 -5.46 -6.59 -3.56
C ILE A 29 -5.08 -6.78 -2.09
N THR A 30 -4.13 -5.99 -1.59
CA THR A 30 -3.87 -5.91 -0.14
C THR A 30 -4.34 -4.57 0.39
N VAL A 31 -5.15 -4.59 1.43
CA VAL A 31 -5.58 -3.40 2.17
C VAL A 31 -5.00 -3.47 3.57
N GLU A 32 -4.34 -2.41 3.99
CA GLU A 32 -3.95 -2.18 5.38
C GLU A 32 -4.77 -1.01 5.93
N ALA A 33 -5.44 -1.24 7.06
CA ALA A 33 -6.17 -0.22 7.81
C ALA A 33 -5.56 -0.07 9.20
N MET A 34 -4.82 1.02 9.41
CA MET A 34 -4.11 1.34 10.66
C MET A 34 -4.84 2.42 11.44
N PHE A 35 -5.24 2.10 12.67
CA PHE A 35 -5.89 3.01 13.59
C PHE A 35 -4.89 3.56 14.61
N ALA A 36 -4.77 4.87 14.68
CA ALA A 36 -3.95 5.57 15.67
C ALA A 36 -4.78 5.97 16.90
N ALA A 37 -4.10 6.21 18.02
CA ALA A 37 -4.75 6.61 19.28
C ALA A 37 -5.41 8.00 19.21
N ASP A 38 -5.02 8.83 18.23
CA ASP A 38 -5.59 10.15 17.97
C ASP A 38 -6.85 10.11 17.08
N HIS A 39 -7.42 8.92 16.86
CA HIS A 39 -8.54 8.66 15.94
C HIS A 39 -8.23 8.92 14.47
N THR A 40 -6.95 8.97 14.08
CA THR A 40 -6.58 8.91 12.67
C THR A 40 -6.65 7.46 12.16
N CYS A 41 -7.22 7.28 10.98
CA CYS A 41 -7.13 6.04 10.21
C CYS A 41 -6.23 6.27 8.99
N THR A 42 -5.21 5.43 8.80
CA THR A 42 -4.44 5.36 7.56
C THR A 42 -4.84 4.10 6.81
N LEU A 43 -5.40 4.29 5.61
CA LEU A 43 -5.68 3.21 4.66
C LEU A 43 -4.56 3.16 3.62
N ARG A 44 -4.00 1.98 3.40
CA ARG A 44 -3.05 1.70 2.32
C ARG A 44 -3.61 0.58 1.47
N VAL A 45 -3.78 0.81 0.17
CA VAL A 45 -4.28 -0.19 -0.76
C VAL A 45 -3.22 -0.44 -1.82
N ASN A 46 -2.70 -1.67 -1.85
CA ASN A 46 -1.78 -2.11 -2.88
C ASN A 46 -2.58 -2.71 -4.04
N LEU A 47 -2.61 -2.00 -5.17
CA LEU A 47 -3.37 -2.35 -6.37
C LEU A 47 -2.44 -2.85 -7.47
N ASP A 48 -2.69 -4.06 -7.92
CA ASP A 48 -2.17 -4.55 -9.19
C ASP A 48 -2.93 -3.90 -10.36
N PRO A 49 -2.27 -3.25 -11.35
CA PRO A 49 -2.97 -2.58 -12.43
C PRO A 49 -3.92 -3.46 -13.24
N ARG A 50 -3.66 -4.78 -13.30
CA ARG A 50 -4.52 -5.74 -14.00
C ARG A 50 -5.97 -5.68 -13.53
N VAL A 51 -6.23 -5.30 -12.27
CA VAL A 51 -7.59 -5.25 -11.70
C VAL A 51 -8.48 -4.21 -12.35
N PHE A 52 -7.89 -3.12 -12.87
CA PHE A 52 -8.62 -2.05 -13.57
C PHE A 52 -8.27 -1.93 -15.06
N LEU A 53 -7.28 -2.67 -15.55
CA LEU A 53 -6.97 -2.79 -16.98
C LEU A 53 -7.78 -3.89 -17.69
N SER A 54 -8.30 -4.88 -16.95
CA SER A 54 -9.05 -6.00 -17.53
C SER A 54 -10.18 -6.47 -16.64
N ALA A 55 -11.27 -6.94 -17.26
CA ALA A 55 -12.34 -7.66 -16.56
C ALA A 55 -11.89 -9.05 -16.06
N GLN A 56 -10.81 -9.60 -16.62
CA GLN A 56 -10.23 -10.90 -16.25
C GLN A 56 -8.74 -10.72 -15.92
N PRO A 57 -8.39 -10.16 -14.74
CA PRO A 57 -7.01 -9.81 -14.42
C PRO A 57 -6.03 -10.98 -14.48
N ALA A 58 -6.49 -12.18 -14.11
CA ALA A 58 -5.69 -13.40 -14.13
C ALA A 58 -5.28 -13.89 -15.53
N SER A 59 -5.87 -13.35 -16.60
CA SER A 59 -5.47 -13.68 -17.98
C SER A 59 -4.32 -12.82 -18.49
N LEU A 60 -3.98 -11.74 -17.78
CA LEU A 60 -2.88 -10.84 -18.13
C LEU A 60 -1.57 -11.23 -17.43
N PRO A 61 -0.42 -11.12 -18.12
CA PRO A 61 0.87 -11.21 -17.47
C PRO A 61 1.02 -10.05 -16.46
N PRO A 62 1.91 -10.20 -15.45
CA PRO A 62 2.30 -9.10 -14.57
C PRO A 62 2.67 -7.84 -15.36
N VAL A 63 2.32 -6.68 -14.82
CA VAL A 63 2.56 -5.40 -15.48
C VAL A 63 3.97 -4.92 -15.16
N GLU A 64 4.84 -4.80 -16.15
CA GLU A 64 6.25 -4.43 -15.96
C GLU A 64 6.42 -2.95 -15.57
N ALA A 65 7.59 -2.58 -15.04
CA ALA A 65 7.93 -1.19 -14.67
C ALA A 65 7.80 -0.18 -15.83
N ALA A 66 8.20 -0.59 -17.03
CA ALA A 66 8.18 0.26 -18.22
C ALA A 66 6.77 0.79 -18.52
N TRP A 67 5.72 -0.03 -18.28
CA TRP A 67 4.33 0.37 -18.52
C TRP A 67 3.94 1.66 -17.80
N TYR A 68 4.45 1.92 -16.59
CA TYR A 68 4.17 3.15 -15.84
C TYR A 68 5.25 4.21 -16.05
N LEU A 69 6.52 3.82 -16.12
CA LEU A 69 7.65 4.76 -16.22
C LEU A 69 7.70 5.49 -17.55
N GLU A 70 7.23 4.87 -18.63
CA GLU A 70 7.22 5.45 -19.98
C GLU A 70 5.98 6.32 -20.25
N GLN A 71 5.00 6.32 -19.35
CA GLN A 71 3.81 7.18 -19.46
C GLN A 71 4.18 8.66 -19.31
N SER A 72 3.51 9.48 -20.11
CA SER A 72 3.41 10.92 -19.87
C SER A 72 2.67 11.22 -18.57
N GLU A 73 2.80 12.45 -18.07
CA GLU A 73 2.10 12.85 -16.83
C GLU A 73 0.57 12.81 -16.96
N GLU A 74 0.03 13.08 -18.16
CA GLU A 74 -1.41 12.95 -18.40
C GLU A 74 -1.86 11.48 -18.39
N GLU A 75 -1.09 10.58 -18.98
CA GLU A 75 -1.37 9.13 -18.93
C GLU A 75 -1.30 8.59 -17.50
N LYS A 76 -0.33 9.03 -16.69
CA LYS A 76 -0.25 8.67 -15.27
C LYS A 76 -1.48 9.16 -14.50
N LYS A 77 -1.93 10.38 -14.78
CA LYS A 77 -3.15 10.93 -14.18
C LYS A 77 -4.39 10.11 -14.56
N GLN A 78 -4.53 9.73 -15.83
CA GLN A 78 -5.63 8.84 -16.27
C GLN A 78 -5.54 7.47 -15.59
N THR A 79 -4.33 6.92 -15.47
CA THR A 79 -4.09 5.66 -14.73
C THR A 79 -4.54 5.78 -13.27
N HIS A 80 -4.22 6.88 -12.59
CA HIS A 80 -4.66 7.13 -11.20
C HIS A 80 -6.18 7.30 -11.11
N LEU A 81 -6.81 7.95 -12.10
CA LEU A 81 -8.27 8.06 -12.17
C LEU A 81 -8.95 6.69 -12.33
N MET A 82 -8.43 5.81 -13.19
CA MET A 82 -8.93 4.45 -13.34
C MET A 82 -8.81 3.65 -12.05
N ALA A 83 -7.66 3.75 -11.37
CA ALA A 83 -7.45 3.11 -10.08
C ALA A 83 -8.41 3.66 -9.01
N TRP A 84 -8.62 4.97 -8.98
CA TRP A 84 -9.57 5.62 -8.09
C TRP A 84 -11.02 5.21 -8.34
N ASP A 85 -11.43 5.14 -9.60
CA ASP A 85 -12.77 4.68 -9.98
C ASP A 85 -12.99 3.21 -9.59
N TYR A 86 -11.96 2.37 -9.73
CA TYR A 86 -12.02 1.00 -9.23
C TYR A 86 -12.22 0.94 -7.72
N LEU A 87 -11.48 1.74 -6.94
CA LEU A 87 -11.63 1.79 -5.48
C LEU A 87 -13.04 2.25 -5.08
N LYS A 88 -13.53 3.38 -5.60
CA LYS A 88 -14.88 3.87 -5.27
C LYS A 88 -15.98 2.87 -5.62
N LYS A 89 -15.81 2.14 -6.73
CA LYS A 89 -16.79 1.17 -7.19
C LYS A 89 -16.84 -0.07 -6.29
N ASN A 90 -15.69 -0.56 -5.83
CA ASN A 90 -15.56 -1.87 -5.20
C ASN A 90 -15.36 -1.83 -3.69
N PHE A 91 -15.18 -0.66 -3.07
CA PHE A 91 -14.89 -0.56 -1.65
C PHE A 91 -15.95 0.27 -0.95
N GLN A 92 -16.47 -0.27 0.15
CA GLN A 92 -17.34 0.46 1.06
C GLN A 92 -16.79 0.32 2.47
N ILE A 93 -16.63 1.45 3.14
CA ILE A 93 -16.21 1.48 4.54
C ILE A 93 -17.40 1.89 5.41
N SER A 94 -17.48 1.31 6.60
CA SER A 94 -18.47 1.71 7.59
C SER A 94 -17.89 1.72 8.99
N PHE A 95 -18.43 2.64 9.78
CA PHE A 95 -18.11 2.83 11.18
C PHE A 95 -19.39 2.61 11.99
N SER A 96 -19.43 1.55 12.81
CA SER A 96 -20.62 1.20 13.60
C SER A 96 -21.91 1.16 12.80
N GLY A 97 -21.83 0.50 11.64
CA GLY A 97 -22.95 0.30 10.72
C GLY A 97 -23.33 1.52 9.89
N ARG A 98 -22.68 2.67 10.09
CA ARG A 98 -22.88 3.88 9.27
C ARG A 98 -21.87 3.88 8.13
N LEU A 99 -22.37 3.94 6.90
CA LEU A 99 -21.53 4.08 5.72
C LEU A 99 -20.76 5.41 5.79
N ALA A 100 -19.49 5.34 5.41
CA ALA A 100 -18.65 6.51 5.23
C ALA A 100 -18.16 6.56 3.77
N ASP A 101 -17.93 7.76 3.28
CA ASP A 101 -17.31 7.94 1.97
C ASP A 101 -15.89 7.37 1.98
N PHE A 102 -15.51 6.71 0.88
CA PHE A 102 -14.14 6.22 0.75
C PHE A 102 -13.20 7.43 0.65
N PRO A 103 -12.16 7.52 1.50
CA PRO A 103 -11.33 8.72 1.59
C PRO A 103 -10.47 8.90 0.34
N GLU A 104 -10.23 10.15 -0.04
CA GLU A 104 -9.38 10.49 -1.17
C GLU A 104 -7.97 9.91 -1.00
N CYS A 105 -7.45 9.34 -2.08
CA CYS A 105 -6.17 8.62 -2.08
C CYS A 105 -5.11 9.39 -2.85
N VAL A 106 -3.88 9.36 -2.32
CA VAL A 106 -2.67 9.69 -3.08
C VAL A 106 -2.10 8.40 -3.65
N PHE A 107 -1.83 8.38 -4.95
CA PHE A 107 -1.29 7.21 -5.65
C PHE A 107 0.21 7.33 -5.86
N THR A 108 0.93 6.24 -5.68
CA THR A 108 2.36 6.12 -6.00
C THR A 108 2.63 4.77 -6.63
N ALA A 109 3.40 4.73 -7.71
CA ALA A 109 3.82 3.48 -8.31
C ALA A 109 4.98 2.87 -7.51
N ILE A 110 4.89 1.57 -7.25
CA ILE A 110 5.79 0.81 -6.39
C ILE A 110 6.08 -0.56 -7.00
N ASP A 111 7.10 -1.22 -6.45
CA ASP A 111 7.33 -2.65 -6.63
C ASP A 111 6.28 -3.47 -5.89
N GLY A 112 5.59 -4.35 -6.62
CA GLY A 112 4.49 -5.15 -6.07
C GLY A 112 4.88 -6.12 -4.96
N ALA A 113 6.14 -6.57 -4.94
CA ALA A 113 6.63 -7.54 -3.96
C ALA A 113 7.24 -6.86 -2.72
N THR A 114 7.90 -5.72 -2.90
CA THR A 114 8.68 -5.07 -1.82
C THR A 114 8.05 -3.80 -1.25
N LEU A 115 7.06 -3.22 -1.95
CA LEU A 115 6.46 -1.91 -1.64
C LEU A 115 7.45 -0.73 -1.72
N GLU A 116 8.63 -0.94 -2.27
CA GLU A 116 9.64 0.07 -2.50
C GLU A 116 9.32 0.91 -3.76
N PRO A 117 9.95 2.09 -3.93
CA PRO A 117 9.77 2.90 -5.14
C PRO A 117 10.01 2.11 -6.44
N LEU A 118 9.19 2.37 -7.45
CA LEU A 118 9.30 1.71 -8.75
C LEU A 118 10.65 2.03 -9.43
N LEU A 119 11.41 1.00 -9.81
CA LEU A 119 12.66 1.12 -10.55
C LEU A 119 12.52 0.46 -11.93
N PRO A 120 13.36 0.81 -12.93
CA PRO A 120 13.29 0.19 -14.26
C PRO A 120 13.45 -1.34 -14.27
N ALA A 121 14.15 -1.89 -13.27
CA ALA A 121 14.36 -3.33 -13.12
C ALA A 121 13.28 -4.01 -12.27
N THR A 122 12.27 -3.28 -11.79
CA THR A 122 11.17 -3.84 -11.01
C THR A 122 10.38 -4.82 -11.88
N PRO A 123 10.18 -6.07 -11.42
CA PRO A 123 9.52 -7.09 -12.22
C PRO A 123 8.01 -6.87 -12.36
N GLU A 124 7.37 -6.28 -11.36
CA GLU A 124 5.92 -6.08 -11.32
C GLU A 124 5.57 -4.74 -10.67
N THR A 125 4.88 -3.90 -11.44
CA THR A 125 4.38 -2.59 -11.05
C THR A 125 3.07 -2.72 -10.32
N HIS A 126 2.99 -2.09 -9.15
CA HIS A 126 1.74 -1.87 -8.44
C HIS A 126 1.51 -0.38 -8.21
N LEU A 127 0.26 -0.01 -7.91
CA LEU A 127 -0.10 1.31 -7.41
C LEU A 127 -0.45 1.20 -5.93
N LEU A 128 0.30 1.92 -5.09
CA LEU A 128 -0.05 2.13 -3.70
C LEU A 128 -0.96 3.35 -3.59
N ALA A 129 -2.20 3.14 -3.21
CA ALA A 129 -3.13 4.19 -2.82
C ALA A 129 -3.03 4.40 -1.30
N VAL A 130 -2.74 5.63 -0.86
CA VAL A 130 -2.69 5.98 0.57
C VAL A 130 -3.72 7.05 0.86
N ALA A 131 -4.58 6.78 1.83
CA ALA A 131 -5.54 7.75 2.34
C ALA A 131 -5.38 7.90 3.85
N LYS A 132 -5.60 9.13 4.32
CA LYS A 132 -5.69 9.45 5.75
C LYS A 132 -7.05 10.07 6.01
N SER A 133 -7.75 9.56 7.01
CA SER A 133 -9.06 10.07 7.41
C SER A 133 -9.16 10.11 8.93
N ARG A 134 -10.12 10.89 9.42
CA ARG A 134 -10.48 10.88 10.84
C ARG A 134 -11.62 9.89 11.05
N VAL A 135 -11.48 9.03 12.05
CA VAL A 135 -12.54 8.15 12.51
C VAL A 135 -13.58 9.00 13.26
N PRO A 136 -14.89 8.79 13.04
CA PRO A 136 -15.93 9.46 13.84
C PRO A 136 -15.76 9.17 15.34
N ASP A 137 -15.91 10.19 16.19
CA ASP A 137 -15.62 10.06 17.63
C ASP A 137 -16.51 8.98 18.31
N GLU A 138 -17.72 8.72 17.78
CA GLU A 138 -18.63 7.68 18.27
C GLU A 138 -18.43 6.28 17.67
N ALA A 139 -17.45 6.10 16.77
CA ALA A 139 -17.24 4.83 16.09
C ALA A 139 -16.69 3.75 17.04
N GLY A 140 -17.45 2.67 17.23
CA GLY A 140 -17.02 1.52 18.02
C GLY A 140 -16.37 0.40 17.22
N ASP A 141 -16.64 0.30 15.92
CA ASP A 141 -16.01 -0.66 15.03
C ASP A 141 -15.89 -0.16 13.59
N PHE A 142 -14.93 -0.75 12.88
CA PHE A 142 -14.68 -0.58 11.47
C PHE A 142 -15.02 -1.88 10.71
N VAL A 143 -15.66 -1.72 9.56
CA VAL A 143 -15.97 -2.81 8.62
C VAL A 143 -15.67 -2.34 7.20
N LEU A 144 -15.06 -3.22 6.41
CA LEU A 144 -14.85 -3.04 4.97
C LEU A 144 -15.69 -4.08 4.22
N ALA A 145 -16.52 -3.63 3.30
CA ALA A 145 -17.24 -4.47 2.35
C ALA A 145 -16.59 -4.37 0.96
N PHE A 146 -16.49 -5.51 0.29
CA PHE A 146 -15.87 -5.64 -1.02
C PHE A 146 -16.93 -5.92 -2.09
N GLY A 147 -16.90 -5.15 -3.17
CA GLY A 147 -17.96 -5.12 -4.17
C GLY A 147 -18.16 -6.48 -4.84
N PRO A 148 -19.42 -6.87 -5.13
CA PRO A 148 -19.72 -8.13 -5.81
C PRO A 148 -19.21 -8.17 -7.26
N GLU A 149 -18.92 -7.01 -7.85
CA GLU A 149 -18.35 -6.88 -9.19
C GLU A 149 -16.81 -6.89 -9.21
N ALA A 150 -16.17 -7.03 -8.05
CA ALA A 150 -14.73 -7.19 -7.99
C ALA A 150 -14.29 -8.49 -8.69
N ASN A 151 -13.11 -8.45 -9.31
CA ASN A 151 -12.60 -9.48 -10.21
C ASN A 151 -11.40 -10.26 -9.62
N VAL A 152 -11.05 -9.99 -8.35
CA VAL A 152 -9.97 -10.63 -7.60
C VAL A 152 -10.38 -10.80 -6.14
N SER A 153 -9.55 -11.47 -5.34
CA SER A 153 -9.70 -11.49 -3.88
C SER A 153 -8.95 -10.34 -3.23
N LEU A 154 -9.34 -10.01 -2.00
CA LEU A 154 -8.74 -8.97 -1.18
C LEU A 154 -8.19 -9.57 0.11
N ILE A 155 -6.97 -9.18 0.47
CA ILE A 155 -6.33 -9.47 1.76
C ILE A 155 -6.43 -8.20 2.61
N LEU A 156 -7.16 -8.28 3.71
CA LEU A 156 -7.35 -7.18 4.65
C LEU A 156 -6.50 -7.40 5.90
N LEU A 157 -5.63 -6.44 6.17
CA LEU A 157 -4.81 -6.32 7.36
C LEU A 157 -5.33 -5.14 8.18
N ILE A 158 -5.82 -5.41 9.38
CA ILE A 158 -6.30 -4.37 10.28
C ILE A 158 -5.46 -4.39 11.56
N GLY A 159 -5.16 -3.22 12.09
CA GLY A 159 -4.36 -3.09 13.30
C GLY A 159 -4.34 -1.68 13.86
N GLU A 160 -3.59 -1.57 14.95
CA GLU A 160 -3.45 -0.36 15.74
C GLU A 160 -1.98 0.09 15.67
N GLU A 161 -1.75 1.40 15.54
CA GLU A 161 -0.39 1.94 15.48
C GLU A 161 0.41 1.58 16.74
N GLY A 162 1.64 1.12 16.55
CA GLY A 162 2.51 0.66 17.66
C GLY A 162 2.19 -0.74 18.19
N ARG A 163 1.17 -1.43 17.68
CA ARG A 163 0.82 -2.79 18.09
C ARG A 163 1.20 -3.82 17.04
N ALA A 164 1.97 -4.84 17.46
CA ALA A 164 2.37 -5.92 16.59
C ALA A 164 1.23 -6.93 16.35
N GLY A 165 1.16 -7.44 15.12
CA GLY A 165 0.29 -8.55 14.74
C GLY A 165 -1.00 -8.10 14.07
N HIS A 166 -1.05 -8.27 12.74
CA HIS A 166 -2.27 -8.16 11.97
C HIS A 166 -2.79 -9.56 11.71
N ARG A 167 -4.08 -9.81 12.00
CA ARG A 167 -4.72 -11.05 11.54
C ARG A 167 -5.26 -10.81 10.12
N PRO A 168 -4.70 -11.47 9.10
CA PRO A 168 -5.20 -11.34 7.75
C PRO A 168 -6.63 -11.90 7.66
N GLN A 169 -7.49 -11.15 6.99
CA GLN A 169 -8.80 -11.60 6.54
C GLN A 169 -8.80 -11.63 5.02
N VAL A 170 -9.21 -12.74 4.42
CA VAL A 170 -9.41 -12.80 2.97
C VAL A 170 -10.88 -12.52 2.70
N LEU A 171 -11.16 -11.57 1.82
CA LEU A 171 -12.50 -11.27 1.30
C LEU A 171 -12.58 -11.63 -0.18
N PHE A 172 -13.59 -12.40 -0.53
CA PHE A 172 -14.01 -12.60 -1.91
C PHE A 172 -14.98 -11.50 -2.35
N PRO A 173 -15.20 -11.33 -3.67
CA PRO A 173 -16.19 -10.39 -4.19
C PRO A 173 -17.57 -10.59 -3.53
N GLY A 174 -18.15 -9.49 -3.03
CA GLY A 174 -19.45 -9.48 -2.35
C GLY A 174 -19.39 -9.78 -0.85
N GLU A 175 -18.20 -10.09 -0.29
CA GLU A 175 -18.03 -10.34 1.14
C GLU A 175 -17.76 -9.06 1.94
N THR A 176 -17.99 -9.17 3.24
CA THR A 176 -17.77 -8.11 4.22
C THR A 176 -16.83 -8.61 5.31
N SER A 177 -15.90 -7.76 5.76
CA SER A 177 -14.98 -8.09 6.83
C SER A 177 -15.71 -8.33 8.16
N ARG A 178 -15.05 -9.04 9.06
CA ARG A 178 -15.47 -9.05 10.46
C ARG A 178 -15.28 -7.65 11.05
N PRO A 179 -16.19 -7.21 11.94
CA PRO A 179 -16.01 -5.93 12.65
C PRO A 179 -14.70 -5.91 13.44
N HIS A 180 -13.91 -4.85 13.24
CA HIS A 180 -12.72 -4.55 14.02
C HIS A 180 -13.03 -3.47 15.04
N LYS A 181 -12.77 -3.72 16.33
CA LYS A 181 -12.99 -2.72 17.37
C LYS A 181 -11.93 -1.63 17.27
N ILE A 182 -12.38 -0.38 17.24
CA ILE A 182 -11.50 0.78 17.15
C ILE A 182 -11.07 1.16 18.58
N PRO A 183 -9.79 1.45 18.82
CA PRO A 183 -9.34 1.96 20.11
C PRO A 183 -10.09 3.26 20.46
N GLN A 184 -10.65 3.32 21.67
CA GLN A 184 -11.17 4.58 22.16
C GLN A 184 -10.01 5.50 22.54
N ALA A 185 -10.08 6.77 22.14
CA ALA A 185 -9.20 7.79 22.71
C ALA A 185 -9.36 7.73 24.22
N THR A 186 -8.27 7.39 24.91
CA THR A 186 -8.20 7.62 26.34
C THR A 186 -8.15 9.14 26.48
N ALA A 187 -9.25 9.77 26.88
CA ALA A 187 -9.23 11.18 27.25
C ALA A 187 -8.08 11.34 28.26
N ALA A 188 -7.10 12.16 27.92
CA ALA A 188 -6.09 12.56 28.88
C ALA A 188 -6.86 13.08 30.09
N VAL A 189 -6.70 12.40 31.23
CA VAL A 189 -7.26 12.88 32.49
C VAL A 189 -6.61 14.23 32.74
N GLU A 190 -7.35 15.31 32.47
CA GLU A 190 -7.07 16.62 33.02
C GLU A 190 -7.17 16.46 34.54
N GLY A 191 -6.05 16.18 35.17
CA GLY A 191 -5.90 16.28 36.60
C GLY A 191 -5.85 17.75 36.97
N ASP A 192 -7.00 18.33 37.30
CA ASP A 192 -7.07 19.60 38.01
C ASP A 192 -7.19 19.38 39.52
N ALA A 193 -6.24 19.98 40.22
CA ALA A 193 -6.16 20.44 41.60
C ALA A 193 -6.47 19.51 42.79
N GLY A 194 -5.41 19.21 43.56
CA GLY A 194 -5.33 19.74 44.92
C GLY A 194 -5.04 18.76 46.05
N GLU A 195 -3.77 18.52 46.37
CA GLU A 195 -3.36 18.46 47.79
C GLU A 195 -1.92 18.92 47.99
N THR A 196 -1.79 19.85 48.94
CA THR A 196 -0.63 20.67 49.28
C THR A 196 0.29 19.91 50.24
N VAL A 197 1.54 19.63 49.88
CA VAL A 197 2.60 19.41 50.89
C VAL A 197 3.92 20.03 50.45
N SER A 198 4.28 21.07 51.21
CA SER A 198 5.59 21.58 51.61
C SER A 198 6.83 21.25 50.78
N SER A 199 7.47 22.33 50.34
CA SER A 199 8.83 22.45 49.82
C SER A 199 9.92 21.93 50.76
N THR A 200 10.97 21.35 50.16
CA THR A 200 12.36 21.63 50.54
C THR A 200 13.19 21.66 49.25
N GLU A 201 13.85 22.79 49.03
CA GLU A 201 14.68 23.12 47.87
C GLU A 201 16.02 22.36 47.87
N SER A 202 16.51 22.03 46.67
CA SER A 202 17.92 22.03 46.28
C SER A 202 17.96 21.77 44.77
N SER A 203 17.96 22.82 43.93
CA SER A 203 19.16 23.44 43.36
C SER A 203 19.67 22.71 42.10
N GLY A 204 19.57 23.37 40.94
CA GLY A 204 20.31 22.96 39.74
C GLY A 204 19.57 23.10 38.41
N SER A 205 19.19 24.33 38.04
CA SER A 205 18.74 24.72 36.71
C SER A 205 19.81 24.46 35.64
N GLN A 206 19.44 23.87 34.49
CA GLN A 206 19.44 24.60 33.22
C GLN A 206 18.84 23.77 32.07
N ALA A 207 17.73 24.30 31.56
CA ALA A 207 17.24 24.08 30.21
C ALA A 207 18.24 24.62 29.18
N ILE A 208 18.35 23.96 28.03
CA ILE A 208 18.45 24.50 26.65
C ILE A 208 18.88 23.33 25.72
N ALA A 209 18.29 23.29 24.52
CA ALA A 209 18.65 22.51 23.33
C ALA A 209 17.80 21.26 22.98
N MET A 210 16.47 21.37 23.08
CA MET A 210 15.56 20.72 22.11
C MET A 210 15.39 21.64 20.88
N ALA A 211 16.43 21.72 20.05
CA ALA A 211 16.38 22.41 18.74
C ALA A 211 17.41 21.85 17.72
N GLY A 212 17.92 20.63 17.95
CA GLY A 212 19.11 20.10 17.24
C GLY A 212 18.90 18.87 16.36
N LEU A 213 17.69 18.31 16.25
CA LEU A 213 17.48 17.05 15.51
C LEU A 213 16.59 17.17 14.26
N ILE A 214 15.98 18.33 14.02
CA ILE A 214 15.15 18.58 12.81
C ILE A 214 15.99 19.22 11.67
N LEU A 215 17.23 19.67 11.95
CA LEU A 215 18.13 20.23 10.93
C LEU A 215 19.16 19.23 10.37
N LEU A 216 19.26 18.00 10.92
CA LEU A 216 20.21 16.98 10.42
C LEU A 216 19.61 16.09 9.32
N VAL A 217 18.28 16.01 9.20
CA VAL A 217 17.62 15.18 8.19
C VAL A 217 17.38 15.96 6.87
N LEU A 218 17.31 17.30 6.92
CA LEU A 218 17.17 18.14 5.73
C LEU A 218 18.49 18.44 5.00
N LEU A 219 19.65 18.03 5.54
CA LEU A 219 20.96 18.19 4.89
C LEU A 219 21.54 16.89 4.30
N LEU A 220 20.81 15.77 4.37
CA LEU A 220 21.23 14.49 3.77
C LEU A 220 20.48 14.12 2.46
N PHE A 221 19.58 14.96 1.96
CA PHE A 221 18.80 14.70 0.75
C PHE A 221 18.75 15.86 -0.27
N THR A 222 19.90 16.37 -0.71
CA THR A 222 19.98 17.11 -1.99
C THR A 222 21.30 16.84 -2.74
N PRO A 223 21.37 15.90 -3.70
CA PRO A 223 22.50 15.78 -4.60
C PRO A 223 22.31 16.66 -5.85
N ALA A 224 21.87 17.92 -5.68
CA ALA A 224 21.53 18.77 -6.82
C ALA A 224 21.82 20.27 -6.66
N ILE A 225 22.78 20.70 -5.84
CA ILE A 225 23.46 22.01 -6.01
C ILE A 225 24.96 21.83 -5.69
N ARG A 226 25.72 21.27 -6.65
CA ARG A 226 27.20 21.31 -6.58
C ARG A 226 27.90 21.45 -7.93
N ARG A 227 27.27 22.12 -8.90
CA ARG A 227 27.91 22.57 -10.14
C ARG A 227 27.45 23.97 -10.54
N ARG A 228 27.76 25.00 -9.73
CA ARG A 228 27.77 26.38 -10.23
C ARG A 228 28.61 27.41 -9.46
N ILE A 229 29.61 26.98 -8.69
CA ILE A 229 30.55 27.91 -8.01
C ILE A 229 32.01 27.43 -8.17
N ALA A 230 32.38 26.95 -9.37
CA ALA A 230 33.77 26.68 -9.73
C ALA A 230 33.98 26.84 -11.24
N SER A 231 33.67 28.03 -11.76
CA SER A 231 34.12 28.48 -13.10
C SER A 231 33.87 29.99 -13.19
N GLY A 232 34.71 30.76 -12.50
CA GLY A 232 34.60 32.20 -12.47
C GLY A 232 35.83 32.84 -11.82
N ALA A 233 37.03 32.46 -12.27
CA ALA A 233 38.25 33.21 -12.01
C ALA A 233 39.37 32.72 -12.94
N GLN A 234 39.44 33.27 -14.16
CA GLN A 234 40.71 33.72 -14.74
C GLN A 234 40.43 34.80 -15.79
N THR A 235 40.71 36.02 -15.37
CA THR A 235 40.98 37.19 -16.20
C THR A 235 42.41 37.09 -16.74
N LYS A 236 42.56 37.05 -18.06
CA LYS A 236 43.45 37.88 -18.87
C LYS A 236 43.18 37.65 -20.35
#